data_AF-A0A845X800-F1
#
_entry.id   AF-A0A845X800-F1
#
_cell.length_a   1.000
_cell.length_b   1.000
_cell.length_c   1.000
_cell.angle_alpha   90.00
_cell.angle_beta   90.00
_cell.angle_gamma   90.00
#
_symmetry.space_group_name_H-M   'P 1'
#
loop_
_entity.id
_entity.type
_entity.pdbx_description
1 polymer ?
#
loop_
_entity_poly.entity_id
_entity_poly.type
_entity_poly.pdbx_seq_one_letter_code
_entity_poly.pdbx_strand_id
1 'polypeptide(L)'
;MHKLDRAFQFQTPNTLPLKSRIMGIDLIRKDKQVLACQLKLKLTVADHQRLQAEGLFGYQPELCTPLCNGDFDPQKPLTVHLTLDPDHLDQFADCTDAADASSKLLLMAKTAPLRRADNWYLQSVSQGRGQQKTGYRTFWDYLDLQQLNQEEPLENQLGQFISTFLAESTLSQQLAETLNLQDSKAHQTTQELTAAFLETLPGLLRQEHQSTAALSEAIADLWQTNLQQQLRDTAPALAANIENPTELAQDLEALFALPAARRPPLIEQVMAVFEAEGWAYERIDGQPMLRSLLESEVGQWLCLVEAQATRQQLCVYSIGRGVVPTDQRQDILQFFNTINYSAELLGRFELDLQDGEFRYRTGIDTRFISPNPAHLKVLLQDNMMIMERYLPSITQVILGELTLGAAIATIPTAHLQ
;
A
#
# COMPACT_ATOMS: atom_id res chain seq x y z
N MET A 1 26.54 -10.55 13.05
CA MET A 1 25.16 -11.03 13.22
C MET A 1 25.05 -12.48 13.73
N HIS A 2 24.57 -12.67 14.96
CA HIS A 2 24.26 -13.97 15.57
C HIS A 2 22.95 -14.55 15.01
N LYS A 3 22.89 -15.85 14.69
CA LYS A 3 21.72 -16.49 14.08
C LYS A 3 20.79 -17.08 15.16
N LEU A 4 19.51 -16.73 15.12
CA LEU A 4 18.56 -17.10 16.17
C LEU A 4 17.44 -18.02 15.68
N ASP A 5 16.85 -17.70 14.52
CA ASP A 5 15.67 -18.36 13.94
C ASP A 5 14.58 -18.70 15.00
N ARG A 6 14.01 -17.66 15.61
CA ARG A 6 13.00 -17.77 16.68
C ARG A 6 11.79 -16.90 16.41
N ALA A 7 10.61 -17.39 16.78
CA ALA A 7 9.39 -16.61 16.74
C ALA A 7 9.48 -15.42 17.69
N PHE A 8 8.97 -14.27 17.26
CA PHE A 8 8.97 -13.04 18.01
C PHE A 8 7.68 -12.27 17.75
N GLN A 9 7.30 -11.41 18.68
CA GLN A 9 6.11 -10.56 18.56
C GLN A 9 6.46 -9.16 18.98
N PHE A 10 6.16 -8.20 18.11
CA PHE A 10 6.20 -6.80 18.44
C PHE A 10 4.82 -6.34 18.90
N GLN A 11 4.78 -5.57 19.98
CA GLN A 11 3.64 -4.76 20.35
C GLN A 11 3.56 -3.59 19.38
N THR A 12 2.37 -3.36 18.84
CA THR A 12 2.09 -2.25 17.94
C THR A 12 1.18 -1.24 18.65
N PRO A 13 1.10 0.01 18.18
CA PRO A 13 0.10 0.97 18.65
C PRO A 13 -1.33 0.42 18.51
N ASN A 14 -1.56 -0.35 17.44
CA ASN A 14 -2.80 -1.11 17.24
C ASN A 14 -2.84 -2.35 18.14
N THR A 15 -4.03 -2.75 18.58
CA THR A 15 -4.20 -3.81 19.61
C THR A 15 -3.69 -5.22 19.22
N LEU A 16 -3.39 -5.47 17.94
CA LEU A 16 -2.91 -6.77 17.45
C LEU A 16 -1.38 -6.82 17.35
N PRO A 17 -0.67 -7.70 18.06
CA PRO A 17 0.79 -7.83 17.93
C PRO A 17 1.23 -8.20 16.50
N LEU A 18 2.33 -7.64 16.02
CA LEU A 18 2.96 -8.05 14.76
C LEU A 18 3.81 -9.30 14.99
N LYS A 19 3.44 -10.41 14.34
CA LYS A 19 4.18 -11.67 14.44
C LYS A 19 5.36 -11.65 13.47
N SER A 20 6.51 -12.10 13.93
CA SER A 20 7.72 -12.14 13.11
C SER A 20 8.61 -13.32 13.50
N ARG A 21 9.67 -13.55 12.72
CA ARG A 21 10.72 -14.51 13.07
C ARG A 21 12.07 -13.81 13.05
N ILE A 22 12.72 -13.70 14.20
CA ILE A 22 14.07 -13.13 14.28
C ILE A 22 15.05 -14.14 13.68
N MET A 23 15.71 -13.72 12.61
CA MET A 23 16.77 -14.49 11.97
C MET A 23 18.11 -14.22 12.60
N GLY A 24 18.34 -13.00 13.06
CA GLY A 24 19.54 -12.66 13.79
C GLY A 24 19.53 -11.27 14.39
N ILE A 25 20.47 -11.07 15.31
CA ILE A 25 20.75 -9.79 15.96
C ILE A 25 22.22 -9.45 15.72
N ASP A 26 22.51 -8.17 15.55
CA ASP A 26 23.86 -7.65 15.54
C ASP A 26 24.00 -6.53 16.56
N LEU A 27 25.10 -6.53 17.31
CA LEU A 27 25.45 -5.43 18.20
C LEU A 27 26.73 -4.81 17.67
N ILE A 28 26.65 -3.55 17.28
CA ILE A 28 27.80 -2.74 16.88
C ILE A 28 28.33 -2.07 18.14
N ARG A 29 29.63 -2.23 18.40
CA ARG A 29 30.28 -1.75 19.62
C ARG A 29 31.55 -1.00 19.31
N LYS A 30 31.84 -0.02 20.16
CA LYS A 30 33.16 0.61 20.30
C LYS A 30 33.52 0.55 21.78
N ASP A 31 34.63 -0.12 22.08
CA ASP A 31 35.04 -0.47 23.44
C ASP A 31 33.93 -1.23 24.21
N LYS A 32 33.43 -0.66 25.31
CA LYS A 32 32.34 -1.24 26.13
C LYS A 32 30.96 -0.68 25.79
N GLN A 33 30.88 0.32 24.91
CA GLN A 33 29.62 0.98 24.58
C GLN A 33 28.96 0.28 23.39
N VAL A 34 27.67 -0.01 23.53
CA VAL A 34 26.83 -0.45 22.41
C VAL A 34 26.45 0.78 21.61
N LEU A 35 26.87 0.84 20.35
CA LEU A 35 26.58 1.95 19.46
C LEU A 35 25.30 1.71 18.67
N ALA A 36 25.04 0.47 18.25
CA ALA A 36 23.77 0.13 17.62
C ALA A 36 23.38 -1.33 17.85
N CYS A 37 22.08 -1.58 17.73
CA CYS A 37 21.50 -2.91 17.72
C CYS A 37 20.66 -3.07 16.47
N GLN A 38 21.00 -4.06 15.64
CA GLN A 38 20.28 -4.35 14.40
C GLN A 38 19.58 -5.70 14.50
N LEU A 39 18.35 -5.76 14.01
CA LEU A 39 17.58 -6.99 13.88
C LEU A 39 17.34 -7.34 12.44
N LYS A 40 17.57 -8.61 12.12
CA LYS A 40 17.12 -9.22 10.88
C LYS A 40 15.93 -10.10 11.15
N LEU A 41 14.81 -9.82 10.49
CA LEU A 41 13.54 -10.51 10.65
C LEU A 41 13.12 -11.19 9.35
N LYS A 42 12.26 -12.21 9.47
CA LYS A 42 11.38 -12.67 8.40
C LYS A 42 9.95 -12.26 8.70
N LEU A 43 9.29 -11.68 7.70
CA LEU A 43 7.86 -11.36 7.69
C LEU A 43 7.17 -12.06 6.51
N THR A 44 5.87 -12.31 6.64
CA THR A 44 5.03 -12.63 5.49
C THR A 44 4.75 -11.37 4.68
N VAL A 45 4.32 -11.51 3.42
CA VAL A 45 3.89 -10.35 2.63
C VAL A 45 2.68 -9.67 3.26
N ALA A 46 1.78 -10.42 3.90
CA ALA A 46 0.63 -9.86 4.63
C ALA A 46 1.06 -9.01 5.85
N ASP A 47 2.02 -9.49 6.64
CA ASP A 47 2.55 -8.74 7.79
C ASP A 47 3.31 -7.48 7.33
N HIS A 48 3.96 -7.53 6.17
CA HIS A 48 4.60 -6.36 5.56
C HIS A 48 3.58 -5.33 5.07
N GLN A 49 2.49 -5.74 4.41
CA GLN A 49 1.39 -4.83 4.05
C GLN A 49 0.81 -4.14 5.28
N ARG A 50 0.67 -4.89 6.38
CA ARG A 50 0.23 -4.33 7.66
C ARG A 50 1.23 -3.32 8.22
N LEU A 51 2.52 -3.64 8.19
CA LEU A 51 3.58 -2.69 8.57
C LEU A 51 3.45 -1.38 7.79
N GLN A 52 3.21 -1.44 6.48
CA GLN A 52 3.04 -0.24 5.66
C GLN A 52 1.78 0.55 6.02
N ALA A 53 0.65 -0.14 6.17
CA ALA A 53 -0.65 0.49 6.47
C ALA A 53 -0.69 1.16 7.86
N GLU A 54 0.05 0.61 8.82
CA GLU A 54 0.10 1.11 10.20
C GLU A 54 1.32 2.01 10.48
N GLY A 55 2.18 2.28 9.48
CA GLY A 55 3.41 3.07 9.67
C GLY A 55 4.40 2.45 10.67
N LEU A 56 4.36 1.12 10.86
CA LEU A 56 5.17 0.47 11.90
C LEU A 56 6.66 0.65 11.63
N PHE A 57 7.43 0.74 12.71
CA PHE A 57 8.88 0.92 12.67
C PHE A 57 9.30 2.21 11.96
N GLY A 58 8.47 3.27 12.03
CA GLY A 58 8.76 4.54 11.37
C GLY A 58 8.71 4.45 9.85
N TYR A 59 7.93 3.53 9.29
CA TYR A 59 7.75 3.44 7.84
C TYR A 59 7.03 4.68 7.34
N GLN A 60 7.72 5.45 6.50
CA GLN A 60 7.13 6.52 5.72
C GLN A 60 7.41 6.27 4.23
N PRO A 61 6.36 6.14 3.40
CA PRO A 61 6.49 5.83 1.98
C PRO A 61 7.27 6.89 1.18
N GLU A 62 7.23 8.17 1.58
CA GLU A 62 8.02 9.28 1.04
C GLU A 62 9.51 9.11 1.28
N LEU A 63 9.85 8.41 2.36
CA LEU A 63 11.21 8.20 2.84
C LEU A 63 11.76 6.84 2.38
N CYS A 64 11.33 6.35 1.21
CA CYS A 64 11.72 5.06 0.66
C CYS A 64 12.39 5.18 -0.72
N THR A 65 13.42 4.37 -0.96
CA THR A 65 14.08 4.23 -2.26
C THR A 65 14.02 2.77 -2.74
N PRO A 66 13.77 2.52 -4.03
CA PRO A 66 13.70 1.15 -4.55
C PRO A 66 15.09 0.49 -4.57
N LEU A 67 15.18 -0.77 -4.13
CA LEU A 67 16.39 -1.61 -4.31
C LEU A 67 16.46 -2.19 -5.72
N CYS A 68 15.33 -2.69 -6.19
CA CYS A 68 15.10 -3.05 -7.60
C CYS A 68 13.59 -3.10 -7.84
N ASN A 69 13.20 -2.73 -9.06
CA ASN A 69 11.80 -2.74 -9.49
C ASN A 69 11.30 -4.19 -9.61
N GLY A 70 10.10 -4.45 -9.08
CA GLY A 70 9.43 -5.76 -9.15
C GLY A 70 8.50 -6.00 -7.94
N ASP A 71 7.57 -6.93 -8.09
CA ASP A 71 6.67 -7.33 -7.01
C ASP A 71 7.27 -8.40 -6.10
N PHE A 72 6.93 -8.34 -4.81
CA PHE A 72 7.20 -9.42 -3.88
C PHE A 72 6.38 -10.67 -4.25
N ASP A 73 7.04 -11.83 -4.22
CA ASP A 73 6.38 -13.14 -4.28
C ASP A 73 5.57 -13.37 -2.99
N PRO A 74 4.23 -13.48 -3.05
CA PRO A 74 3.37 -13.60 -1.87
C PRO A 74 3.62 -14.90 -1.09
N GLN A 75 4.22 -15.92 -1.71
CA GLN A 75 4.48 -17.22 -1.09
C GLN A 75 5.83 -17.29 -0.38
N LYS A 76 6.71 -16.30 -0.56
CA LYS A 76 8.05 -16.30 0.04
C LYS A 76 8.16 -15.24 1.13
N PRO A 77 8.85 -15.54 2.25
CA PRO A 77 9.04 -14.57 3.31
C PRO A 77 9.94 -13.42 2.83
N LEU A 78 9.65 -12.24 3.36
CA LEU A 78 10.46 -11.04 3.20
C LEU A 78 11.54 -11.02 4.27
N THR A 79 12.71 -10.51 3.91
CA THR A 79 13.78 -10.17 4.84
C THR A 79 13.65 -8.71 5.21
N VAL A 80 13.51 -8.43 6.51
CA VAL A 80 13.39 -7.08 7.04
C VAL A 80 14.57 -6.78 7.94
N HIS A 81 15.17 -5.61 7.77
CA HIS A 81 16.24 -5.09 8.59
C HIS A 81 15.74 -3.91 9.41
N LEU A 82 15.90 -3.98 10.72
CA LEU A 82 15.55 -2.93 11.67
C LEU A 82 16.79 -2.49 12.44
N THR A 83 16.84 -1.22 12.85
CA THR A 83 17.77 -0.71 13.85
C THR A 83 17.01 -0.22 15.08
N LEU A 84 17.58 -0.43 16.26
CA LEU A 84 16.99 0.06 17.50
C LEU A 84 17.15 1.57 17.61
N ASP A 85 16.16 2.22 18.21
CA ASP A 85 16.29 3.60 18.65
C ASP A 85 17.46 3.76 19.65
N PRO A 86 18.37 4.74 19.45
CA PRO A 86 19.50 5.00 20.35
C PRO A 86 19.13 5.11 21.83
N ASP A 87 17.95 5.65 22.15
CA ASP A 87 17.46 5.85 23.53
C ASP A 87 17.19 4.54 24.29
N HIS A 88 17.30 3.40 23.61
CA HIS A 88 17.07 2.07 24.17
C HIS A 88 18.29 1.15 24.13
N LEU A 89 19.46 1.64 23.68
CA LEU A 89 20.68 0.85 23.60
C LEU A 89 21.27 0.47 24.96
N ASP A 90 20.98 1.28 25.99
CA ASP A 90 21.35 1.03 27.39
C ASP A 90 20.82 -0.33 27.90
N GLN A 91 19.70 -0.80 27.34
CA GLN A 91 19.14 -2.12 27.62
C GLN A 91 20.07 -3.26 27.22
N PHE A 92 21.13 -3.03 26.43
CA PHE A 92 22.14 -4.02 26.07
C PHE A 92 23.52 -3.75 26.68
N ALA A 93 23.64 -2.80 27.62
CA ALA A 93 24.92 -2.39 28.21
C ALA A 93 25.65 -3.54 28.96
N ASP A 94 24.89 -4.48 29.52
CA ASP A 94 25.37 -5.65 30.27
C ASP A 94 25.65 -6.87 29.37
N CYS A 95 25.18 -6.88 28.12
CA CYS A 95 25.48 -7.96 27.19
C CYS A 95 26.97 -7.92 26.81
N THR A 96 27.61 -9.06 26.61
CA THR A 96 29.01 -9.09 26.14
C THR A 96 29.10 -9.23 24.62
N ASP A 97 28.16 -9.95 24.03
CA ASP A 97 28.10 -10.21 22.60
C ASP A 97 26.64 -10.27 22.07
N ALA A 98 26.50 -10.60 20.78
CA ALA A 98 25.20 -10.74 20.14
C ALA A 98 24.40 -11.97 20.61
N ALA A 99 25.04 -13.01 21.17
CA ALA A 99 24.35 -14.17 21.71
C ALA A 99 23.67 -13.82 23.05
N ASP A 100 24.36 -13.10 23.93
CA ASP A 100 23.79 -12.56 25.16
C ASP A 100 22.61 -11.64 24.87
N ALA A 101 22.79 -10.73 23.91
CA ALA A 101 21.74 -9.81 23.47
C ALA A 101 20.50 -10.54 22.97
N SER A 102 20.71 -11.59 22.18
CA SER A 102 19.61 -12.42 21.68
C SER A 102 18.86 -13.13 22.80
N SER A 103 19.57 -13.66 23.79
CA SER A 103 18.99 -14.33 24.96
C SER A 103 18.18 -13.35 25.80
N LYS A 104 18.75 -12.17 26.06
CA LYS A 104 18.07 -11.08 26.77
C LYS A 104 16.77 -10.66 26.07
N LEU A 105 16.85 -10.39 24.77
CA LEU A 105 15.69 -9.99 23.96
C LEU A 105 14.56 -11.03 23.99
N LEU A 106 14.89 -12.33 23.93
CA LEU A 106 13.89 -13.40 23.96
C LEU A 106 13.24 -13.57 25.34
N LEU A 107 13.99 -13.37 26.42
CA LEU A 107 13.53 -13.51 27.81
C LEU A 107 12.75 -12.29 28.32
N MET A 108 12.84 -11.15 27.64
CA MET A 108 12.14 -9.92 28.03
C MET A 108 10.62 -10.08 28.07
N ALA A 109 10.01 -9.48 29.09
CA ALA A 109 8.56 -9.37 29.24
C ALA A 109 7.95 -8.71 28.01
N LYS A 110 6.70 -9.09 27.68
CA LYS A 110 6.01 -8.55 26.49
C LYS A 110 5.86 -7.03 26.49
N THR A 111 5.83 -6.41 27.68
CA THR A 111 5.72 -4.97 27.89
C THR A 111 7.05 -4.22 27.86
N ALA A 112 8.18 -4.93 27.66
CA ALA A 112 9.50 -4.29 27.62
C ALA A 112 9.60 -3.34 26.40
N PRO A 113 10.34 -2.23 26.50
CA PRO A 113 10.45 -1.28 25.38
C PRO A 113 10.98 -1.94 24.09
N LEU A 114 11.91 -2.89 24.21
CA LEU A 114 12.43 -3.68 23.07
C LEU A 114 11.39 -4.55 22.35
N ARG A 115 10.20 -4.75 22.94
CA ARG A 115 9.07 -5.44 22.30
C ARG A 115 8.18 -4.48 21.51
N ARG A 116 8.31 -3.16 21.64
CA ARG A 116 7.46 -2.19 20.96
C ARG A 116 7.99 -1.91 19.56
N ALA A 117 7.11 -1.87 18.57
CA ALA A 117 7.48 -1.50 17.20
C ALA A 117 7.98 -0.04 17.12
N ASP A 118 7.42 0.84 17.95
CA ASP A 118 7.74 2.28 18.00
C ASP A 118 9.12 2.62 18.58
N ASN A 119 9.93 1.60 18.86
CA ASN A 119 11.28 1.72 19.43
C ASN A 119 12.34 1.22 18.43
N TRP A 120 11.92 0.88 17.20
CA TRP A 120 12.79 0.47 16.12
C TRP A 120 12.50 1.29 14.86
N TYR A 121 13.52 1.49 14.04
CA TYR A 121 13.45 2.07 12.72
C TYR A 121 13.65 1.00 11.66
N LEU A 122 12.74 0.95 10.68
CA LEU A 122 12.86 0.09 9.52
C LEU A 122 13.97 0.62 8.62
N GLN A 123 14.98 -0.19 8.31
CA GLN A 123 16.05 0.17 7.38
C GLN A 123 15.75 -0.35 5.97
N SER A 124 15.45 -1.64 5.82
CA SER A 124 15.16 -2.19 4.49
C SER A 124 14.25 -3.39 4.51
N VAL A 125 13.55 -3.59 3.40
CA VAL A 125 12.75 -4.78 3.10
C VAL A 125 13.24 -5.35 1.79
N SER A 126 13.55 -6.64 1.76
CA SER A 126 14.00 -7.31 0.53
C SER A 126 13.53 -8.75 0.42
N GLN A 127 13.40 -9.22 -0.81
CA GLN A 127 13.14 -10.61 -1.15
C GLN A 127 14.12 -11.07 -2.23
N GLY A 128 14.80 -12.19 -1.97
CA GLY A 128 15.72 -12.78 -2.94
C GLY A 128 14.96 -13.52 -4.05
N ARG A 129 15.23 -13.19 -5.32
CA ARG A 129 14.85 -13.95 -6.51
C ARG A 129 16.10 -14.29 -7.32
N GLY A 130 16.69 -15.47 -7.09
CA GLY A 130 17.90 -15.89 -7.80
C GLY A 130 19.08 -14.96 -7.52
N GLN A 131 19.64 -14.31 -8.55
CA GLN A 131 20.72 -13.32 -8.41
C GLN A 131 20.23 -11.88 -8.14
N GLN A 132 18.92 -11.60 -8.27
CA GLN A 132 18.35 -10.27 -8.05
C GLN A 132 17.62 -10.19 -6.70
N LYS A 133 17.59 -8.99 -6.12
CA LYS A 133 16.83 -8.68 -4.90
C LYS A 133 15.81 -7.60 -5.21
N THR A 134 14.55 -7.90 -4.99
CA THR A 134 13.45 -6.92 -5.05
C THR A 134 13.22 -6.35 -3.66
N GLY A 135 12.88 -5.07 -3.56
CA GLY A 135 12.57 -4.44 -2.29
C GLY A 135 12.84 -2.95 -2.27
N TYR A 136 12.97 -2.39 -1.06
CA TYR A 136 13.25 -0.98 -0.85
C TYR A 136 14.14 -0.77 0.39
N ARG A 137 14.85 0.35 0.40
CA ARG A 137 15.49 0.93 1.57
C ARG A 137 14.64 2.10 2.05
N THR A 138 14.78 2.44 3.32
CA THR A 138 14.22 3.65 3.90
C THR A 138 15.32 4.65 4.17
N PHE A 139 14.93 5.88 4.47
CA PHE A 139 15.78 6.92 5.02
C PHE A 139 16.67 6.43 6.18
N TRP A 140 16.13 5.59 7.06
CA TRP A 140 16.83 5.06 8.23
C TRP A 140 17.97 4.06 7.91
N ASP A 141 18.03 3.53 6.69
CA ASP A 141 19.15 2.69 6.24
C ASP A 141 20.38 3.50 5.86
N TYR A 142 20.14 4.71 5.35
CA TYR A 142 21.21 5.61 4.95
C TYR A 142 21.71 6.42 6.17
N LEU A 143 20.84 6.67 7.17
CA LEU A 143 21.17 7.49 8.34
C LEU A 143 21.86 6.65 9.42
N ASP A 144 23.09 7.01 9.78
CA ASP A 144 23.76 6.42 10.94
C ASP A 144 23.31 7.12 12.23
N LEU A 145 22.28 6.55 12.87
CA LEU A 145 21.75 7.04 14.14
C LEU A 145 22.79 7.11 15.27
N GLN A 146 23.93 6.41 15.13
CA GLN A 146 25.04 6.46 16.10
C GLN A 146 25.75 7.81 16.13
N GLN A 147 25.68 8.56 15.04
CA GLN A 147 26.40 9.82 14.86
C GLN A 147 25.59 11.03 15.33
N LEU A 148 24.27 10.87 15.55
CA LEU A 148 23.40 11.91 16.12
C LEU A 148 23.90 12.44 17.48
N ASN A 149 24.58 11.58 18.24
CA ASN A 149 25.09 11.87 19.58
C ASN A 149 26.58 12.23 19.62
N GLN A 150 27.24 12.40 18.47
CA GLN A 150 28.68 12.73 18.39
C GLN A 150 28.89 14.23 18.15
N GLU A 151 30.00 14.78 18.66
CA GLU A 151 30.35 16.22 18.59
C GLU A 151 30.89 16.68 17.22
N GLU A 152 31.10 15.77 16.26
CA GLU A 152 31.50 16.17 14.89
C GLU A 152 30.36 16.95 14.18
N PRO A 153 30.66 17.79 13.18
CA PRO A 153 29.64 18.56 12.50
C PRO A 153 28.73 17.63 11.69
N LEU A 154 27.63 17.24 12.33
CA LEU A 154 26.52 16.42 11.82
C LEU A 154 26.11 16.83 10.38
N GLU A 155 26.23 18.12 10.07
CA GLU A 155 25.95 18.75 8.77
C GLU A 155 26.72 18.14 7.59
N ASN A 156 28.02 17.85 7.74
CA ASN A 156 28.83 17.29 6.64
C ASN A 156 28.45 15.83 6.33
N GLN A 157 28.16 15.06 7.36
CA GLN A 157 27.78 13.65 7.23
C GLN A 157 26.34 13.52 6.71
N LEU A 158 25.42 14.33 7.23
CA LEU A 158 24.06 14.43 6.71
C LEU A 158 24.05 14.85 5.24
N GLY A 159 24.96 15.73 4.83
CA GLY A 159 25.11 16.17 3.44
C GLY A 159 25.35 15.02 2.47
N GLN A 160 26.35 14.19 2.76
CA GLN A 160 26.68 13.03 1.93
C GLN A 160 25.55 11.98 1.93
N PHE A 161 24.92 11.78 3.08
CA PHE A 161 23.78 10.88 3.26
C PHE A 161 22.57 11.31 2.42
N ILE A 162 22.08 12.55 2.57
CA ILE A 162 20.91 13.06 1.85
C ILE A 162 21.18 13.07 0.36
N SER A 163 22.39 13.44 -0.05
CA SER A 163 22.81 13.40 -1.45
C SER A 163 22.74 11.98 -2.02
N THR A 164 23.19 10.97 -1.26
CA THR A 164 23.11 9.55 -1.68
C THR A 164 21.67 9.06 -1.74
N PHE A 165 20.86 9.38 -0.72
CA PHE A 165 19.44 9.04 -0.68
C PHE A 165 18.69 9.63 -1.89
N LEU A 166 18.91 10.91 -2.20
CA LEU A 166 18.32 11.59 -3.36
C LEU A 166 18.83 11.00 -4.68
N ALA A 167 20.12 10.68 -4.79
CA ALA A 167 20.69 10.10 -6.00
C ALA A 167 20.14 8.69 -6.29
N GLU A 168 19.88 7.89 -5.24
CA GLU A 168 19.26 6.57 -5.37
C GLU A 168 17.73 6.63 -5.42
N SER A 169 17.13 7.78 -5.11
CA SER A 169 15.71 8.01 -5.30
C SER A 169 15.37 8.17 -6.79
N THR A 170 14.14 7.83 -7.15
CA THR A 170 13.62 8.11 -8.50
C THR A 170 13.22 9.58 -8.68
N LEU A 171 13.48 10.45 -7.70
CA LEU A 171 12.96 11.82 -7.68
C LEU A 171 13.46 12.65 -8.86
N SER A 172 14.76 12.61 -9.17
CA SER A 172 15.32 13.35 -10.31
C SER A 172 14.70 12.92 -11.64
N GLN A 173 14.52 11.60 -11.82
CA GLN A 173 13.89 11.04 -13.02
C GLN A 173 12.40 11.41 -13.06
N GLN A 174 11.69 11.32 -11.95
CA GLN A 174 10.28 11.70 -11.84
C GLN A 174 10.07 13.20 -12.11
N LEU A 175 10.96 14.06 -11.62
CA LEU A 175 10.95 15.49 -11.91
C LEU A 175 11.24 15.75 -13.39
N ALA A 176 12.24 15.07 -13.97
CA ALA A 176 12.56 15.19 -15.39
C ALA A 176 11.40 14.75 -16.29
N GLU A 177 10.81 13.59 -16.02
CA GLU A 177 9.69 13.02 -16.78
C GLU A 177 8.41 13.83 -16.61
N THR A 178 8.03 14.18 -15.38
CA THR A 178 6.74 14.84 -15.10
C THR A 178 6.75 16.30 -15.53
N LEU A 179 7.90 16.98 -15.47
CA LEU A 179 8.01 18.40 -15.80
C LEU A 179 8.65 18.67 -17.16
N ASN A 180 8.95 17.60 -17.92
CA ASN A 180 9.70 17.66 -19.18
C ASN A 180 10.98 18.52 -19.06
N LEU A 181 11.66 18.40 -17.91
CA LEU A 181 12.86 19.17 -17.62
C LEU A 181 14.06 18.57 -18.35
N GLN A 182 14.98 19.45 -18.77
CA GLN A 182 16.32 18.99 -19.11
C GLN A 182 16.98 18.40 -17.86
N ASP A 183 17.73 17.30 -18.03
CA ASP A 183 18.43 16.60 -16.94
C ASP A 183 19.24 17.54 -16.04
N SER A 184 19.84 18.59 -16.62
CA SER A 184 20.60 19.60 -15.87
C SER A 184 19.77 20.41 -14.87
N LYS A 185 18.52 20.75 -15.23
CA LYS A 185 17.60 21.49 -14.36
C LYS A 185 17.01 20.58 -13.28
N ALA A 186 16.62 19.36 -13.64
CA ALA A 186 16.16 18.38 -12.66
C ALA A 186 17.25 18.11 -11.60
N HIS A 187 18.50 17.98 -12.04
CA HIS A 187 19.64 17.84 -11.14
C HIS A 187 19.83 19.06 -10.23
N GLN A 188 19.74 20.28 -10.78
CA GLN A 188 19.81 21.51 -9.98
C GLN A 188 18.70 21.57 -8.91
N THR A 189 17.45 21.28 -9.27
CA THR A 189 16.33 21.24 -8.32
C THR A 189 16.58 20.21 -7.20
N THR A 190 17.15 19.05 -7.51
CA THR A 190 17.51 18.06 -6.47
C THR A 190 18.65 18.53 -5.55
N GLN A 191 19.59 19.32 -6.05
CA GLN A 191 20.64 19.93 -5.22
C GLN A 191 20.07 20.99 -4.29
N GLU A 192 19.15 21.83 -4.77
CA GLU A 192 18.47 22.85 -3.96
C GLU A 192 17.59 22.20 -2.88
N LEU A 193 16.89 21.12 -3.21
CA LEU A 193 16.16 20.29 -2.24
C LEU A 193 17.08 19.69 -1.16
N THR A 194 18.24 19.18 -1.56
CA THR A 194 19.26 18.67 -0.62
C THR A 194 19.64 19.76 0.38
N ALA A 195 19.94 20.97 -0.10
CA ALA A 195 20.35 22.09 0.74
C ALA A 195 19.25 22.52 1.72
N ALA A 196 18.01 22.67 1.26
CA ALA A 196 16.87 23.06 2.10
C ALA A 196 16.60 22.04 3.22
N PHE A 197 16.74 20.75 2.90
CA PHE A 197 16.55 19.69 3.87
C PHE A 197 17.70 19.61 4.89
N LEU A 198 18.95 19.89 4.47
CA LEU A 198 20.11 19.97 5.37
C LEU A 198 20.03 21.11 6.38
N GLU A 199 19.37 22.22 6.02
CA GLU A 199 19.22 23.37 6.91
C GLU A 199 18.35 23.04 8.14
N THR A 200 17.36 22.16 7.97
CA THR A 200 16.26 21.95 8.91
C THR A 200 16.30 20.61 9.62
N LEU A 201 16.75 19.55 8.92
CA LEU A 201 16.83 18.20 9.46
C LEU A 201 17.67 18.07 10.75
N PRO A 202 18.87 18.68 10.89
CA PRO A 202 19.67 18.57 12.11
C PRO A 202 18.93 19.04 13.36
N GLY A 203 18.13 20.11 13.23
CA GLY A 203 17.31 20.63 14.32
C GLY A 203 16.22 19.65 14.70
N LEU A 204 15.56 19.05 13.71
CA LEU A 204 14.50 18.08 13.92
C LEU A 204 15.00 16.80 14.60
N LEU A 205 16.17 16.29 14.17
CA LEU A 205 16.79 15.09 14.75
C LEU A 205 17.22 15.27 16.21
N ARG A 206 17.46 16.50 16.67
CA ARG A 206 17.86 16.82 18.04
C ARG A 206 16.69 17.12 18.99
N GLN A 207 15.48 17.25 18.47
CA GLN A 207 14.29 17.43 19.31
C GLN A 207 13.94 16.13 20.03
N GLU A 208 13.44 16.24 21.26
CA GLU A 208 12.85 15.08 21.93
C GLU A 208 11.55 14.68 21.23
N HIS A 209 11.53 13.47 20.67
CA HIS A 209 10.34 12.90 20.03
C HIS A 209 9.71 11.84 20.92
N GLN A 210 8.38 11.77 20.89
CA GLN A 210 7.64 10.83 21.72
C GLN A 210 7.74 9.37 21.23
N SER A 211 8.10 9.16 19.96
CA SER A 211 8.21 7.82 19.34
C SER A 211 8.95 7.85 18.00
N THR A 212 9.40 6.69 17.51
CA THR A 212 10.00 6.56 16.17
C THR A 212 9.03 6.97 15.06
N ALA A 213 7.73 6.72 15.23
CA ALA A 213 6.69 7.11 14.29
C ALA A 213 6.56 8.64 14.18
N ALA A 214 6.54 9.33 15.32
CA ALA A 214 6.43 10.79 15.37
C ALA A 214 7.63 11.47 14.70
N LEU A 215 8.85 11.00 14.95
CA LEU A 215 10.04 11.54 14.28
C LEU A 215 9.98 11.26 12.76
N SER A 216 9.58 10.05 12.36
CA SER A 216 9.47 9.69 10.95
C SER A 216 8.44 10.56 10.21
N GLU A 217 7.28 10.78 10.82
CA GLU A 217 6.22 11.66 10.30
C GLU A 217 6.72 13.10 10.16
N ALA A 218 7.39 13.64 11.18
CA ALA A 218 7.93 14.99 11.11
C ALA A 218 9.00 15.15 10.00
N ILE A 219 9.83 14.12 9.78
CA ILE A 219 10.81 14.11 8.68
C ILE A 219 10.10 14.05 7.33
N ALA A 220 9.05 13.22 7.21
CA ALA A 220 8.25 13.12 5.98
C ALA A 220 7.52 14.44 5.66
N ASP A 221 6.95 15.11 6.66
CA ASP A 221 6.33 16.43 6.51
C ASP A 221 7.35 17.49 6.08
N LEU A 222 8.53 17.48 6.67
CA LEU A 222 9.62 18.38 6.29
C LEU A 222 10.04 18.13 4.84
N TRP A 223 10.22 16.87 4.47
CA TRP A 223 10.54 16.47 3.11
C TRP A 223 9.50 16.97 2.10
N GLN A 224 8.22 16.73 2.38
CA GLN A 224 7.12 17.16 1.52
C GLN A 224 7.04 18.68 1.41
N THR A 225 7.18 19.38 2.53
CA THR A 225 7.15 20.85 2.55
C THR A 225 8.26 21.44 1.69
N ASN A 226 9.48 20.92 1.81
CA ASN A 226 10.62 21.36 1.01
C ASN A 226 10.42 21.02 -0.48
N LEU A 227 9.92 19.82 -0.79
CA LEU A 227 9.60 19.41 -2.16
C LEU A 227 8.59 20.35 -2.81
N GLN A 228 7.48 20.63 -2.11
CA GLN A 228 6.44 21.53 -2.59
C GLN A 228 6.95 22.97 -2.75
N GLN A 229 7.82 23.43 -1.86
CA GLN A 229 8.37 24.78 -1.97
C GLN A 229 9.29 24.92 -3.20
N GLN A 230 10.22 23.97 -3.40
CA GLN A 230 11.12 24.01 -4.56
C GLN A 230 10.39 23.87 -5.89
N LEU A 231 9.36 23.01 -5.95
CA LEU A 231 8.50 22.91 -7.11
C LEU A 231 7.76 24.23 -7.39
N ARG A 232 7.26 24.92 -6.35
CA ARG A 232 6.62 26.25 -6.47
C ARG A 232 7.59 27.30 -6.98
N ASP A 233 8.82 27.30 -6.50
CA ASP A 233 9.85 28.27 -6.90
C ASP A 233 10.33 28.02 -8.34
N THR A 234 10.33 26.76 -8.79
CA THR A 234 10.73 26.38 -10.15
C THR A 234 9.60 26.57 -11.18
N ALA A 235 8.33 26.50 -10.76
CA ALA A 235 7.16 26.56 -11.63
C ALA A 235 7.08 27.79 -12.57
N PRO A 236 7.40 29.03 -12.14
CA PRO A 236 7.36 30.19 -13.04
C PRO A 236 8.38 30.11 -14.19
N ALA A 237 9.57 29.57 -13.94
CA ALA A 237 10.61 29.38 -14.94
C ALA A 237 10.27 28.26 -15.94
N LEU A 238 9.50 27.28 -15.49
CA LEU A 238 8.92 26.22 -16.31
C LEU A 238 7.80 26.75 -17.20
N ALA A 239 6.83 27.48 -16.63
CA ALA A 239 5.67 28.03 -17.33
C ALA A 239 6.05 29.00 -18.47
N ALA A 240 7.19 29.67 -18.37
CA ALA A 240 7.70 30.57 -19.41
C ALA A 240 8.04 29.87 -20.75
N ASN A 241 8.21 28.55 -20.75
CA ASN A 241 8.63 27.77 -21.92
C ASN A 241 7.59 26.71 -22.37
N ILE A 242 6.36 26.77 -21.86
CA ILE A 242 5.33 25.75 -22.11
C ILE A 242 4.18 26.34 -22.92
N GLU A 243 3.81 25.65 -24.00
CA GLU A 243 2.71 26.06 -24.89
C GLU A 243 1.34 26.01 -24.20
N ASN A 244 1.17 25.15 -23.19
CA ASN A 244 -0.07 24.97 -22.42
C ASN A 244 0.14 25.08 -20.88
N PRO A 245 0.09 26.29 -20.30
CA PRO A 245 0.35 26.51 -18.88
C PRO A 245 -0.71 25.88 -17.93
N THR A 246 -1.88 25.51 -18.45
CA THR A 246 -2.96 24.87 -17.66
C THR A 246 -2.65 23.40 -17.36
N GLU A 247 -2.02 22.70 -18.31
CA GLU A 247 -1.62 21.30 -18.18
C GLU A 247 -0.45 21.16 -17.22
N LEU A 248 0.55 22.05 -17.32
CA LEU A 248 1.63 22.15 -16.33
C LEU A 248 1.07 22.38 -14.91
N ALA A 249 0.07 23.25 -14.76
CA ALA A 249 -0.52 23.50 -13.44
C ALA A 249 -1.20 22.24 -12.86
N GLN A 250 -1.83 21.41 -13.69
CA GLN A 250 -2.43 20.13 -13.28
C GLN A 250 -1.36 19.08 -12.94
N ASP A 251 -0.30 18.98 -13.73
CA ASP A 251 0.82 18.06 -13.48
C ASP A 251 1.60 18.46 -12.22
N LEU A 252 1.79 19.76 -12.02
CA LEU A 252 2.34 20.32 -10.79
C LEU A 252 1.40 20.10 -9.61
N GLU A 253 0.09 20.30 -9.73
CA GLU A 253 -0.88 19.94 -8.68
C GLU A 253 -0.84 18.44 -8.34
N ALA A 254 -0.67 17.56 -9.33
CA ALA A 254 -0.52 16.12 -9.14
C ALA A 254 0.82 15.72 -8.49
N LEU A 255 1.88 16.55 -8.64
CA LEU A 255 3.14 16.45 -7.90
C LEU A 255 3.04 17.08 -6.50
N PHE A 256 2.32 18.19 -6.35
CA PHE A 256 2.11 18.87 -5.06
C PHE A 256 1.21 18.04 -4.14
N ALA A 257 0.28 17.27 -4.70
CA ALA A 257 -0.58 16.31 -4.01
C ALA A 257 0.12 15.00 -3.62
N LEU A 258 1.46 14.97 -3.56
CA LEU A 258 2.20 13.87 -2.94
C LEU A 258 1.94 13.87 -1.42
N PRO A 259 1.20 12.86 -0.94
CA PRO A 259 1.76 11.99 0.06
C PRO A 259 2.03 10.62 -0.58
N ALA A 260 3.07 9.99 -0.05
CA ALA A 260 3.16 8.56 0.15
C ALA A 260 3.05 7.69 -1.11
N ALA A 261 4.21 7.45 -1.75
CA ALA A 261 4.47 6.34 -2.68
C ALA A 261 3.28 5.94 -3.58
N ARG A 262 3.24 6.46 -4.81
CA ARG A 262 2.20 6.12 -5.81
C ARG A 262 2.00 4.60 -5.93
N ARG A 263 0.94 4.10 -5.28
CA ARG A 263 -0.02 3.28 -6.02
C ARG A 263 -0.94 4.27 -6.74
N PRO A 264 -1.22 4.06 -8.03
CA PRO A 264 -2.20 4.89 -8.72
C PRO A 264 -3.56 4.78 -8.00
N PRO A 265 -4.44 5.79 -8.09
CA PRO A 265 -5.81 5.72 -7.59
C PRO A 265 -6.45 4.37 -7.88
N LEU A 266 -7.30 3.87 -6.98
CA LEU A 266 -7.86 2.52 -7.10
C LEU A 266 -8.58 2.30 -8.44
N ILE A 267 -9.19 3.36 -8.98
CA ILE A 267 -9.84 3.31 -10.29
C ILE A 267 -8.84 3.12 -11.43
N GLU A 268 -7.65 3.73 -11.35
CA GLU A 268 -6.57 3.54 -12.33
C GLU A 268 -5.94 2.14 -12.21
N GLN A 269 -5.85 1.59 -11.00
CA GLN A 269 -5.44 0.18 -10.83
C GLN A 269 -6.44 -0.78 -11.49
N VAL A 270 -7.74 -0.47 -11.42
CA VAL A 270 -8.77 -1.24 -12.14
C VAL A 270 -8.62 -1.06 -13.65
N MET A 271 -8.39 0.15 -14.15
CA MET A 271 -8.15 0.41 -15.58
C MET A 271 -7.00 -0.46 -16.12
N ALA A 272 -5.88 -0.53 -15.39
CA ALA A 272 -4.74 -1.37 -15.76
C ALA A 272 -5.10 -2.87 -15.83
N VAL A 273 -6.03 -3.36 -15.00
CA VAL A 273 -6.53 -4.74 -15.10
C VAL A 273 -7.38 -4.92 -16.35
N PHE A 274 -8.29 -4.00 -16.65
CA PHE A 274 -9.09 -4.06 -17.88
C PHE A 274 -8.20 -4.05 -19.13
N GLU A 275 -7.17 -3.20 -19.15
CA GLU A 275 -6.20 -3.13 -20.25
C GLU A 275 -5.39 -4.42 -20.39
N ALA A 276 -4.87 -4.95 -19.27
CA ALA A 276 -4.08 -6.19 -19.29
C ALA A 276 -4.89 -7.41 -19.75
N GLU A 277 -6.19 -7.46 -19.44
CA GLU A 277 -7.10 -8.53 -19.87
C GLU A 277 -7.73 -8.26 -21.25
N GLY A 278 -7.51 -7.09 -21.84
CA GLY A 278 -8.11 -6.69 -23.12
C GLY A 278 -9.62 -6.47 -23.05
N TRP A 279 -10.15 -6.12 -21.88
CA TRP A 279 -11.57 -5.83 -21.69
C TRP A 279 -11.90 -4.39 -22.08
N ALA A 280 -12.95 -4.22 -22.87
CA ALA A 280 -13.45 -2.89 -23.21
C ALA A 280 -14.06 -2.20 -21.98
N TYR A 281 -13.76 -0.91 -21.82
CA TYR A 281 -14.35 -0.07 -20.78
C TYR A 281 -14.42 1.38 -21.24
N GLU A 282 -15.26 2.15 -20.57
CA GLU A 282 -15.36 3.60 -20.71
C GLU A 282 -15.28 4.22 -19.32
N ARG A 283 -14.52 5.30 -19.19
CA ARG A 283 -14.46 6.08 -17.94
C ARG A 283 -15.64 7.05 -17.90
N ILE A 284 -16.27 7.19 -16.72
CA ILE A 284 -17.32 8.18 -16.53
C ILE A 284 -16.67 9.50 -16.12
N ASP A 285 -16.85 10.53 -16.94
CA ASP A 285 -16.22 11.84 -16.73
C ASP A 285 -16.58 12.44 -15.36
N GLY A 286 -15.56 12.96 -14.67
CA GLY A 286 -15.71 13.56 -13.35
C GLY A 286 -16.05 12.59 -12.22
N GLN A 287 -16.11 11.28 -12.47
CA GLN A 287 -16.41 10.26 -11.47
C GLN A 287 -15.31 9.19 -11.40
N PRO A 288 -14.98 8.66 -10.21
CA PRO A 288 -14.05 7.54 -10.07
C PRO A 288 -14.75 6.22 -10.43
N MET A 289 -15.29 6.16 -11.66
CA MET A 289 -16.14 5.07 -12.13
C MET A 289 -15.77 4.63 -13.56
N LEU A 290 -15.84 3.33 -13.79
CA LEU A 290 -15.73 2.72 -15.11
C LEU A 290 -17.04 2.00 -15.45
N ARG A 291 -17.41 2.02 -16.73
CA ARG A 291 -18.52 1.24 -17.27
C ARG A 291 -18.03 0.32 -18.39
N SER A 292 -18.57 -0.88 -18.47
CA SER A 292 -18.29 -1.84 -19.53
C SER A 292 -19.57 -2.57 -19.91
N LEU A 293 -19.92 -2.57 -21.20
CA LEU A 293 -21.05 -3.36 -21.69
C LEU A 293 -20.54 -4.77 -22.01
N LEU A 294 -21.08 -5.76 -21.31
CA LEU A 294 -20.70 -7.16 -21.48
C LEU A 294 -21.75 -7.87 -22.32
N GLU A 295 -21.28 -8.75 -23.20
CA GLU A 295 -22.10 -9.56 -24.09
C GLU A 295 -21.56 -10.99 -24.12
N SER A 296 -22.48 -11.94 -24.06
CA SER A 296 -22.21 -13.39 -24.09
C SER A 296 -23.36 -14.10 -24.81
N GLU A 297 -23.26 -15.42 -24.96
CA GLU A 297 -24.35 -16.25 -25.51
C GLU A 297 -25.64 -16.21 -24.67
N VAL A 298 -25.53 -15.88 -23.37
CA VAL A 298 -26.68 -15.84 -22.45
C VAL A 298 -27.37 -14.48 -22.37
N GLY A 299 -26.76 -13.43 -22.94
CA GLY A 299 -27.31 -12.09 -22.96
C GLY A 299 -26.28 -10.99 -22.73
N GLN A 300 -26.80 -9.79 -22.55
CA GLN A 300 -26.03 -8.56 -22.32
C GLN A 300 -26.31 -8.00 -20.93
N TRP A 301 -25.31 -7.41 -20.28
CA TRP A 301 -25.46 -6.68 -19.02
C TRP A 301 -24.40 -5.58 -18.89
N LEU A 302 -24.63 -4.62 -18.00
CA LEU A 302 -23.70 -3.53 -17.73
C LEU A 302 -22.83 -3.88 -16.52
N CYS A 303 -21.51 -3.84 -16.66
CA CYS A 303 -20.58 -3.83 -15.54
C CYS A 303 -20.22 -2.38 -15.19
N LEU A 304 -20.37 -2.03 -13.93
CA LEU A 304 -20.05 -0.72 -13.37
C LEU A 304 -19.07 -0.91 -12.22
N VAL A 305 -17.92 -0.25 -12.26
CA VAL A 305 -16.93 -0.26 -11.18
C VAL A 305 -16.85 1.13 -10.58
N GLU A 306 -16.91 1.23 -9.25
CA GLU A 306 -16.90 2.50 -8.53
C GLU A 306 -15.88 2.45 -7.39
N ALA A 307 -14.89 3.36 -7.45
CA ALA A 307 -13.94 3.57 -6.36
C ALA A 307 -14.41 4.71 -5.45
N GLN A 308 -14.86 4.38 -4.24
CA GLN A 308 -15.39 5.34 -3.27
C GLN A 308 -14.28 5.79 -2.32
N ALA A 309 -13.55 6.86 -2.69
CA ALA A 309 -12.39 7.34 -1.92
C ALA A 309 -12.73 7.65 -0.45
N THR A 310 -13.83 8.36 -0.18
CA THR A 310 -14.26 8.74 1.18
C THR A 310 -14.64 7.54 2.05
N ARG A 311 -15.20 6.49 1.45
CA ARG A 311 -15.59 5.27 2.16
C ARG A 311 -14.50 4.20 2.15
N GLN A 312 -13.41 4.45 1.41
CA GLN A 312 -12.31 3.52 1.19
C GLN A 312 -12.81 2.12 0.77
N GLN A 313 -13.59 2.10 -0.32
CA GLN A 313 -14.21 0.90 -0.87
C GLN A 313 -14.11 0.88 -2.40
N LEU A 314 -14.01 -0.33 -2.96
CA LEU A 314 -14.28 -0.58 -4.37
C LEU A 314 -15.55 -1.42 -4.47
N CYS A 315 -16.50 -0.97 -5.27
CA CYS A 315 -17.71 -1.73 -5.58
C CYS A 315 -17.72 -2.08 -7.07
N VAL A 316 -18.16 -3.30 -7.38
CA VAL A 316 -18.40 -3.77 -8.74
C VAL A 316 -19.86 -4.20 -8.82
N TYR A 317 -20.57 -3.72 -9.84
CA TYR A 317 -21.97 -4.00 -10.08
C TYR A 317 -22.13 -4.59 -11.48
N SER A 318 -22.74 -5.76 -11.58
CA SER A 318 -23.26 -6.29 -12.84
C SER A 318 -24.77 -6.07 -12.87
N ILE A 319 -25.23 -5.14 -13.70
CA ILE A 319 -26.61 -4.65 -13.79
C ILE A 319 -27.28 -5.27 -15.02
N GLY A 320 -28.39 -5.97 -14.80
CA GLY A 320 -29.13 -6.66 -15.86
C GLY A 320 -29.72 -5.71 -16.90
N ARG A 321 -29.83 -6.19 -18.14
CA ARG A 321 -30.55 -5.49 -19.20
C ARG A 321 -32.06 -5.71 -19.02
N GLY A 322 -32.79 -4.64 -18.72
CA GLY A 322 -34.24 -4.67 -18.52
C GLY A 322 -34.63 -4.50 -17.06
N VAL A 323 -35.93 -4.56 -16.79
CA VAL A 323 -36.49 -4.40 -15.45
C VAL A 323 -37.38 -5.58 -15.10
N VAL A 324 -37.43 -5.94 -13.83
CA VAL A 324 -38.35 -6.96 -13.31
C VAL A 324 -39.77 -6.37 -13.22
N PRO A 325 -40.74 -6.91 -13.99
CA PRO A 325 -42.14 -6.51 -13.93
C PRO A 325 -42.71 -6.69 -12.52
N THR A 326 -43.63 -5.82 -12.12
CA THR A 326 -44.17 -5.77 -10.74
C THR A 326 -44.71 -7.11 -10.25
N ASP A 327 -45.39 -7.86 -11.12
CA ASP A 327 -45.96 -9.19 -10.85
C ASP A 327 -44.90 -10.28 -10.67
N GLN A 328 -43.69 -10.10 -11.21
CA GLN A 328 -42.58 -11.04 -11.09
C GLN A 328 -41.59 -10.69 -9.97
N ARG A 329 -41.70 -9.50 -9.36
CA ARG A 329 -40.75 -9.03 -8.32
C ARG A 329 -40.67 -9.97 -7.12
N GLN A 330 -41.80 -10.55 -6.72
CA GLN A 330 -41.83 -11.47 -5.57
C GLN A 330 -41.03 -12.76 -5.85
N ASP A 331 -41.22 -13.35 -7.02
CA ASP A 331 -40.51 -14.58 -7.41
C ASP A 331 -39.01 -14.32 -7.57
N ILE A 332 -38.62 -13.19 -8.18
CA ILE A 332 -37.21 -12.80 -8.31
C ILE A 332 -36.57 -12.50 -6.95
N LEU A 333 -37.26 -11.82 -6.03
CA LEU A 333 -36.76 -11.63 -4.66
C LEU A 333 -36.47 -12.96 -3.97
N GLN A 334 -37.40 -13.92 -4.07
CA GLN A 334 -37.23 -15.22 -3.44
C GLN A 334 -36.10 -16.00 -4.10
N PHE A 335 -35.96 -15.91 -5.42
CA PHE A 335 -34.85 -16.52 -6.15
C PHE A 335 -33.50 -15.93 -5.72
N PHE A 336 -33.36 -14.60 -5.74
CA PHE A 336 -32.15 -13.90 -5.30
C PHE A 336 -31.79 -14.20 -3.86
N ASN A 337 -32.77 -14.22 -2.94
CA ASN A 337 -32.50 -14.56 -1.55
C ASN A 337 -32.00 -16.00 -1.41
N THR A 338 -32.53 -16.93 -2.21
CA THR A 338 -32.07 -18.33 -2.22
C THR A 338 -30.65 -18.44 -2.76
N ILE A 339 -30.32 -17.72 -3.84
CA ILE A 339 -28.97 -17.64 -4.40
C ILE A 339 -28.01 -17.04 -3.35
N ASN A 340 -28.37 -15.91 -2.74
CA ASN A 340 -27.56 -15.21 -1.73
C ASN A 340 -27.33 -16.04 -0.46
N TYR A 341 -28.26 -16.93 -0.12
CA TYR A 341 -28.09 -17.84 1.02
C TYR A 341 -27.12 -18.98 0.74
N SER A 342 -26.83 -19.28 -0.54
CA SER A 342 -25.82 -20.28 -0.89
C SER A 342 -24.43 -19.82 -0.42
N ALA A 343 -23.67 -20.72 0.23
CA ALA A 343 -22.42 -20.38 0.90
C ALA A 343 -21.24 -20.04 -0.04
N GLU A 344 -21.45 -20.04 -1.36
CA GLU A 344 -20.39 -19.95 -2.38
C GLU A 344 -20.24 -18.56 -3.01
N LEU A 345 -21.06 -17.57 -2.63
CA LEU A 345 -21.02 -16.23 -3.25
C LEU A 345 -20.19 -15.23 -2.44
N LEU A 346 -19.30 -14.52 -3.14
CA LEU A 346 -18.56 -13.36 -2.60
C LEU A 346 -19.40 -12.07 -2.56
N GLY A 347 -20.52 -12.05 -3.27
CA GLY A 347 -21.38 -10.89 -3.45
C GLY A 347 -22.84 -11.19 -3.15
N ARG A 348 -23.73 -10.30 -3.61
CA ARG A 348 -25.17 -10.45 -3.44
C ARG A 348 -25.94 -9.95 -4.66
N PHE A 349 -27.02 -10.65 -5.00
CA PHE A 349 -28.04 -10.11 -5.87
C PHE A 349 -28.92 -9.10 -5.11
N GLU A 350 -29.22 -7.98 -5.77
CA GLU A 350 -30.09 -6.91 -5.30
C GLU A 350 -31.18 -6.66 -6.35
N LEU A 351 -32.39 -6.33 -5.89
CA LEU A 351 -33.51 -5.88 -6.71
C LEU A 351 -34.02 -4.56 -6.13
N ASP A 352 -34.12 -3.53 -6.95
CA ASP A 352 -34.87 -2.32 -6.62
C ASP A 352 -36.36 -2.57 -6.84
N LEU A 353 -37.15 -2.43 -5.77
CA LEU A 353 -38.59 -2.67 -5.81
C LEU A 353 -39.41 -1.51 -6.37
N GLN A 354 -38.79 -0.37 -6.65
CA GLN A 354 -39.46 0.77 -7.27
C GLN A 354 -39.47 0.59 -8.80
N ASP A 355 -38.30 0.53 -9.41
CA ASP A 355 -38.16 0.49 -10.87
C ASP A 355 -37.94 -0.93 -11.44
N GLY A 356 -37.56 -1.90 -10.61
CA GLY A 356 -37.29 -3.27 -11.04
C GLY A 356 -35.86 -3.48 -11.57
N GLU A 357 -34.93 -2.53 -11.40
CA GLU A 357 -33.51 -2.77 -11.67
C GLU A 357 -33.00 -3.93 -10.82
N PHE A 358 -32.31 -4.88 -11.45
CA PHE A 358 -31.64 -5.96 -10.75
C PHE A 358 -30.14 -5.98 -11.05
N ARG A 359 -29.36 -6.36 -10.05
CA ARG A 359 -27.90 -6.38 -10.16
C ARG A 359 -27.24 -7.39 -9.23
N TYR A 360 -26.03 -7.81 -9.58
CA TYR A 360 -25.13 -8.52 -8.67
C TYR A 360 -24.00 -7.58 -8.22
N ARG A 361 -23.84 -7.43 -6.90
CA ARG A 361 -22.86 -6.54 -6.29
C ARG A 361 -21.78 -7.33 -5.56
N THR A 362 -20.52 -7.01 -5.85
CA THR A 362 -19.37 -7.37 -5.03
C THR A 362 -18.66 -6.10 -4.56
N GLY A 363 -17.82 -6.21 -3.53
CA GLY A 363 -17.00 -5.09 -3.11
C GLY A 363 -15.90 -5.51 -2.14
N ILE A 364 -14.89 -4.66 -2.03
CA ILE A 364 -13.76 -4.84 -1.11
C ILE A 364 -13.56 -3.57 -0.30
N ASP A 365 -13.27 -3.77 0.99
CA ASP A 365 -12.84 -2.72 1.90
C ASP A 365 -11.34 -2.47 1.74
N THR A 366 -10.97 -1.24 1.43
CA THR A 366 -9.58 -0.86 1.17
C THR A 366 -8.96 -0.04 2.29
N ARG A 367 -9.60 0.03 3.48
CA ARG A 367 -9.07 0.77 4.64
C ARG A 367 -7.78 0.17 5.19
N PHE A 368 -7.72 -1.16 5.17
CA PHE A 368 -6.63 -1.93 5.77
C PHE A 368 -5.97 -2.90 4.78
N ILE A 369 -6.47 -2.95 3.55
CA ILE A 369 -5.97 -3.81 2.48
C ILE A 369 -5.79 -2.96 1.25
N SER A 370 -4.59 -2.99 0.67
CA SER A 370 -4.36 -2.40 -0.64
C SER A 370 -4.36 -3.52 -1.68
N PRO A 371 -5.46 -3.71 -2.44
CA PRO A 371 -5.59 -4.83 -3.36
C PRO A 371 -4.53 -4.76 -4.45
N ASN A 372 -3.97 -5.92 -4.81
CA ASN A 372 -3.06 -6.04 -5.95
C ASN A 372 -3.86 -6.34 -7.23
N PRO A 373 -3.25 -6.29 -8.42
CA PRO A 373 -3.95 -6.56 -9.68
C PRO A 373 -4.65 -7.92 -9.73
N ALA A 374 -4.10 -8.96 -9.08
CA ALA A 374 -4.73 -10.28 -9.03
C ALA A 374 -6.01 -10.28 -8.18
N HIS A 375 -6.02 -9.60 -7.03
CA HIS A 375 -7.22 -9.44 -6.20
C HIS A 375 -8.31 -8.67 -6.95
N LEU A 376 -7.94 -7.60 -7.64
CA LEU A 376 -8.85 -6.80 -8.46
C LEU A 376 -9.42 -7.63 -9.62
N LYS A 377 -8.56 -8.38 -10.32
CA LYS A 377 -8.96 -9.30 -11.39
C LYS A 377 -9.98 -10.33 -10.89
N VAL A 378 -9.69 -11.04 -9.80
CA VAL A 378 -10.61 -12.04 -9.25
C VAL A 378 -11.94 -11.40 -8.85
N LEU A 379 -11.90 -10.25 -8.17
CA LEU A 379 -13.12 -9.52 -7.77
C LEU A 379 -13.99 -9.15 -8.98
N LEU A 380 -13.38 -8.67 -10.07
CA LEU A 380 -14.06 -8.31 -11.32
C LEU A 380 -14.62 -9.55 -12.01
N GLN A 381 -13.77 -10.58 -12.21
CA GLN A 381 -14.15 -11.81 -12.91
C GLN A 381 -15.29 -12.55 -12.20
N ASP A 382 -15.19 -12.70 -10.88
CA ASP A 382 -16.22 -13.38 -10.10
C ASP A 382 -17.54 -12.62 -10.18
N ASN A 383 -17.51 -11.28 -10.18
CA ASN A 383 -18.74 -10.47 -10.34
C ASN A 383 -19.42 -10.74 -11.70
N MET A 384 -18.64 -10.66 -12.79
CA MET A 384 -19.14 -10.84 -14.14
C MET A 384 -19.64 -12.27 -14.38
N MET A 385 -18.87 -13.27 -13.92
CA MET A 385 -19.18 -14.69 -14.10
C MET A 385 -20.45 -15.11 -13.34
N ILE A 386 -20.67 -14.59 -12.12
CA ILE A 386 -21.88 -14.92 -11.36
C ILE A 386 -23.12 -14.33 -12.04
N MET A 387 -23.04 -13.11 -12.57
CA MET A 387 -24.14 -12.55 -13.35
C MET A 387 -24.43 -13.41 -14.58
N GLU A 388 -23.40 -13.73 -15.37
CA GLU A 388 -23.53 -14.58 -16.58
C GLU A 388 -24.19 -15.93 -16.26
N ARG A 389 -23.77 -16.58 -15.16
CA ARG A 389 -24.31 -17.88 -14.73
C ARG A 389 -25.81 -17.84 -14.47
N TYR A 390 -26.29 -16.83 -13.76
CA TYR A 390 -27.68 -16.79 -13.30
C TYR A 390 -28.61 -16.00 -14.23
N LEU A 391 -28.08 -15.18 -15.14
CA LEU A 391 -28.87 -14.36 -16.07
C LEU A 391 -29.93 -15.18 -16.84
N PRO A 392 -29.64 -16.38 -17.40
CA PRO A 392 -30.66 -17.19 -18.07
C PRO A 392 -31.87 -17.52 -17.19
N SER A 393 -31.63 -18.00 -15.98
CA SER A 393 -32.71 -18.36 -15.05
C SER A 393 -33.48 -17.14 -14.59
N ILE A 394 -32.80 -16.02 -14.36
CA ILE A 394 -33.43 -14.74 -14.03
C ILE A 394 -34.37 -14.31 -15.16
N THR A 395 -33.89 -14.31 -16.40
CA THR A 395 -34.68 -13.93 -17.57
C THR A 395 -35.87 -14.86 -17.78
N GLN A 396 -35.69 -16.18 -17.65
CA GLN A 396 -36.80 -17.13 -17.82
C GLN A 396 -37.87 -17.00 -16.73
N VAL A 397 -37.49 -16.69 -15.48
CA VAL A 397 -38.46 -16.38 -14.42
C VAL A 397 -39.19 -15.08 -14.74
N ILE A 398 -38.49 -14.03 -15.16
CA ILE A 398 -39.10 -12.75 -15.58
C ILE A 398 -40.12 -12.95 -16.71
N LEU A 399 -39.81 -13.83 -17.68
CA LEU A 399 -40.70 -14.13 -18.81
C LEU A 399 -41.84 -15.11 -18.45
N GLY A 400 -41.83 -15.68 -17.25
CA GLY A 400 -42.77 -16.73 -16.83
C GLY A 400 -42.56 -18.08 -17.51
N GLU A 401 -41.41 -18.27 -18.17
CA GLU A 401 -41.03 -19.52 -18.86
C GLU A 401 -40.49 -20.57 -17.90
N LEU A 402 -39.94 -20.14 -16.76
CA LEU A 402 -39.42 -21.00 -15.70
C LEU A 402 -40.11 -20.67 -14.39
N THR A 403 -40.70 -21.68 -13.74
CA THR A 403 -41.26 -21.51 -12.39
C THR A 403 -40.15 -21.28 -11.37
N LEU A 404 -40.44 -20.53 -10.30
CA LEU A 404 -39.48 -20.30 -9.21
C LEU A 404 -38.87 -21.60 -8.65
N GLY A 405 -39.68 -22.64 -8.45
CA GLY A 405 -39.19 -23.92 -7.93
C GLY A 405 -38.18 -24.60 -8.86
N ALA A 406 -38.41 -24.51 -10.18
CA ALA A 406 -37.46 -25.03 -11.17
C ALA A 406 -36.19 -24.19 -11.24
N ALA A 407 -36.29 -22.86 -11.09
CA ALA A 407 -35.14 -21.97 -11.01
C ALA A 407 -34.27 -22.25 -9.77
N ILE A 408 -34.88 -22.45 -8.60
CA ILE A 408 -34.14 -22.79 -7.38
C ILE A 408 -33.39 -24.13 -7.53
N ALA A 409 -33.96 -25.09 -8.26
CA ALA A 409 -33.32 -26.38 -8.49
C ALA A 409 -32.06 -26.31 -9.37
N THR A 410 -31.80 -25.19 -10.07
CA THR A 410 -30.56 -24.99 -10.85
C THR A 410 -29.40 -24.46 -10.00
N ILE A 411 -29.66 -24.03 -8.76
CA ILE A 411 -28.63 -23.51 -7.86
C ILE A 411 -27.74 -24.67 -7.41
N PRO A 412 -26.40 -24.59 -7.61
CA PRO A 412 -25.47 -25.62 -7.14
C PRO A 412 -25.64 -25.87 -5.63
N THR A 413 -25.84 -27.13 -5.25
CA THR A 413 -26.03 -27.51 -3.83
C THR A 413 -24.66 -27.61 -3.16
N ALA A 414 -24.16 -26.49 -2.64
CA ALA A 414 -23.08 -26.52 -1.67
C ALA A 414 -23.63 -27.10 -0.35
N HIS A 415 -23.05 -28.20 0.12
CA HIS A 415 -23.50 -28.98 1.28
C HIS A 415 -24.10 -28.16 2.43
N LEU A 416 -25.43 -28.15 2.56
CA LEU A 416 -26.13 -27.96 3.83
C LEU A 416 -26.20 -29.30 4.56
N GLN A 417 -25.05 -29.83 4.97
CA GLN A 417 -24.94 -30.91 5.96
C GLN A 417 -24.19 -30.43 7.18
#